data_AF-A0A1Y2CMY6-F1
#
_entry.id   AF-A0A1Y2CMY6-F1
#
_cell.length_a   1.000
_cell.length_b   1.000
_cell.length_c   1.000
_cell.angle_alpha   90.00
_cell.angle_beta   90.00
_cell.angle_gamma   90.00
#
_symmetry.space_group_name_H-M   'P 1'
#
loop_
_entity.id
_entity.type
_entity.pdbx_description
1 polymer ?
#
loop_
_entity_poly.entity_id
_entity_poly.type
_entity_poly.pdbx_seq_one_letter_code
_entity_poly.pdbx_strand_id
1 'polypeptide(L)'
;MVTSLTSASISSLPTEIREKILQYLPIDVHLAHVGLASKALFAPSIFHSIEFARSHVTAEIIRRASGNVVAYIVAPNYGFRKGRHHCPHLPLQYEMILFRKALESENYSHRAIKHSICTPLVGCLRIKSVLAHLLKDPTFDPSCNSSRILMWTFYEGKEVSMQRAFETFKLLFEDGREDPTANNNEAFIMTCTYDHEEIVSLFLKNKSLDPSANSNEALKTACRLGNPNVTRCLLNDPLVDPTTVPDIILSTLQFGINRRCIPVLLKDPRIDPGFMNNAALAVAAFHDYLPAATLLLADPRVDPMDNKGRALINSVLLGRLNVFRLLYASPRVDFGR
;
A
#
# COMPACT_ATOMS: atom_id res chain seq x y z
N MET A 1 43.82 -4.60 -60.20
CA MET A 1 43.63 -4.24 -58.79
C MET A 1 42.24 -3.66 -58.64
N VAL A 2 41.28 -4.48 -58.22
CA VAL A 2 39.93 -4.00 -57.88
C VAL A 2 40.07 -3.39 -56.49
N THR A 3 39.93 -2.06 -56.40
CA THR A 3 39.79 -1.36 -55.12
C THR A 3 38.61 -1.98 -54.40
N SER A 4 38.90 -2.68 -53.30
CA SER A 4 37.89 -3.12 -52.33
C SER A 4 37.17 -1.87 -51.87
N LEU A 5 35.98 -1.61 -52.44
CA LEU A 5 34.99 -0.73 -51.84
C LEU A 5 34.68 -1.37 -50.49
N THR A 6 35.31 -0.87 -49.43
CA THR A 6 34.88 -1.13 -48.06
C THR A 6 33.42 -0.69 -48.01
N SER A 7 32.50 -1.65 -48.09
CA SER A 7 31.08 -1.34 -48.06
C SER A 7 30.81 -0.66 -46.72
N ALA A 8 30.45 0.61 -46.77
CA ALA A 8 30.05 1.34 -45.58
C ALA A 8 28.86 0.59 -44.98
N SER A 9 29.10 -0.12 -43.88
CA SER A 9 28.10 -0.92 -43.21
C SER A 9 27.75 -0.25 -41.90
N ILE A 10 26.68 -0.69 -41.25
CA ILE A 10 26.31 -0.16 -39.94
C ILE A 10 27.43 -0.32 -38.89
N SER A 11 28.36 -1.27 -39.08
CA SER A 11 29.50 -1.46 -38.20
C SER A 11 30.64 -0.46 -38.41
N SER A 12 30.71 0.23 -39.56
CA SER A 12 31.70 1.28 -39.80
C SER A 12 31.24 2.66 -39.32
N LEU A 13 30.00 2.80 -38.85
CA LEU A 13 29.47 4.06 -38.34
C LEU A 13 30.00 4.37 -36.93
N PRO A 14 30.33 5.64 -36.62
CA PRO A 14 30.62 6.08 -35.27
C PRO A 14 29.49 5.75 -34.30
N THR A 15 29.82 5.57 -33.02
CA THR A 15 28.85 5.19 -31.98
C THR A 15 27.71 6.19 -31.89
N GLU A 16 27.99 7.48 -32.01
CA GLU A 16 27.01 8.57 -31.93
C GLU A 16 25.96 8.47 -33.06
N ILE A 17 26.39 8.08 -34.26
CA ILE A 17 25.49 7.89 -35.40
C ILE A 17 24.65 6.62 -35.22
N ARG A 18 25.26 5.54 -34.73
CA ARG A 18 24.53 4.30 -34.41
C ARG A 18 23.48 4.54 -33.33
N GLU A 19 23.82 5.29 -32.28
CA GLU A 19 22.89 5.68 -31.23
C GLU A 19 21.74 6.55 -31.76
N LYS A 20 22.03 7.53 -32.63
CA LYS A 20 20.96 8.30 -33.31
C LYS A 20 20.01 7.42 -34.11
N ILE A 21 20.51 6.39 -34.80
CA ILE A 21 19.67 5.42 -35.51
C ILE A 21 18.83 4.62 -34.51
N LEU A 22 19.45 4.12 -33.44
CA LEU A 22 18.76 3.34 -32.41
C LEU A 22 17.64 4.14 -31.71
N GLN A 23 17.78 5.46 -31.57
CA GLN A 23 16.75 6.31 -30.97
C GLN A 23 15.41 6.35 -31.73
N TYR A 24 15.39 5.93 -33.00
CA TYR A 24 14.14 5.82 -33.78
C TYR A 24 13.41 4.48 -33.56
N LEU A 25 14.04 3.52 -32.87
CA LEU A 25 13.39 2.26 -32.54
C LEU A 25 12.37 2.45 -31.43
N PRO A 26 11.23 1.75 -31.45
CA PRO A 26 10.30 1.78 -30.33
C PRO A 26 10.93 1.14 -29.09
N ILE A 27 10.66 1.72 -27.91
CA ILE A 27 10.98 1.10 -26.62
C ILE A 27 9.88 0.09 -26.29
N ASP A 28 10.05 -1.15 -26.74
CA ASP A 28 9.10 -2.25 -26.56
C ASP A 28 9.80 -3.60 -26.28
N VAL A 29 9.06 -4.72 -26.39
CA VAL A 29 9.58 -6.08 -26.18
C VAL A 29 10.76 -6.44 -27.09
N HIS A 30 10.89 -5.78 -28.24
CA HIS A 30 11.88 -6.08 -29.26
C HIS A 30 13.19 -5.30 -29.07
N LEU A 31 13.21 -4.23 -28.28
CA LEU A 31 14.42 -3.43 -28.06
C LEU A 31 15.57 -4.27 -27.48
N ALA A 32 15.28 -5.16 -26.52
CA ALA A 32 16.27 -6.09 -25.98
C ALA A 32 16.78 -7.06 -27.07
N HIS A 33 15.91 -7.52 -27.96
CA HIS A 33 16.30 -8.40 -29.06
C HIS A 33 17.29 -7.72 -30.03
N VAL A 34 17.13 -6.42 -30.30
CA VAL A 34 18.09 -5.64 -31.10
C VAL A 34 19.48 -5.64 -30.47
N GLY A 35 19.54 -5.42 -29.15
CA GLY A 35 20.81 -5.49 -28.41
C GLY A 35 21.45 -6.89 -28.46
N LEU A 36 20.63 -7.95 -28.35
CA LEU A 36 21.12 -9.33 -28.38
C LEU A 36 21.53 -9.80 -29.78
N ALA A 37 20.86 -9.32 -30.83
CA ALA A 37 21.15 -9.66 -32.22
C ALA A 37 22.52 -9.16 -32.66
N SER A 38 23.01 -8.05 -32.10
CA SER A 38 24.38 -7.57 -32.34
C SER A 38 25.04 -7.11 -31.05
N LYS A 39 25.60 -8.09 -30.32
CA LYS A 39 26.29 -7.85 -29.04
C LYS A 39 27.44 -6.85 -29.14
N ALA A 40 28.15 -6.81 -30.25
CA ALA A 40 29.26 -5.87 -30.43
C ALA A 40 28.78 -4.45 -30.77
N LEU A 41 27.67 -4.32 -31.51
CA LEU A 41 27.25 -3.03 -32.05
C LEU A 41 26.25 -2.29 -31.18
N PHE A 42 25.29 -2.99 -30.59
CA PHE A 42 24.13 -2.36 -29.95
C PHE A 42 24.01 -2.64 -28.45
N ALA A 43 24.53 -3.77 -27.97
CA ALA A 43 24.47 -4.10 -26.54
C ALA A 43 25.11 -3.04 -25.62
N PRO A 44 26.27 -2.42 -25.96
CA PRO A 44 26.86 -1.37 -25.12
C PRO A 44 25.89 -0.20 -24.86
N SER A 45 25.23 0.30 -25.90
CA SER A 45 24.26 1.39 -25.76
C SER A 45 22.97 0.92 -25.10
N ILE A 46 22.39 -0.21 -25.51
CA ILE A 46 21.07 -0.66 -25.05
C ILE A 46 21.07 -1.20 -23.60
N PHE A 47 22.09 -1.95 -23.20
CA PHE A 47 22.10 -2.61 -21.88
C PHE A 47 22.96 -1.91 -20.84
N HIS A 48 23.97 -1.14 -21.26
CA HIS A 48 25.02 -0.65 -20.35
C HIS A 48 25.09 0.89 -20.26
N SER A 49 24.51 1.63 -21.20
CA SER A 49 24.53 3.11 -21.20
C SER A 49 23.24 3.70 -20.63
N ILE A 50 23.31 4.21 -19.38
CA ILE A 50 22.22 4.97 -18.75
C ILE A 50 21.92 6.27 -19.50
N GLU A 51 22.95 6.92 -20.04
CA GLU A 51 22.81 8.18 -20.79
C GLU A 51 22.11 7.95 -22.14
N PHE A 52 22.45 6.86 -22.84
CA PHE A 52 21.72 6.48 -24.04
C PHE A 52 20.25 6.15 -23.73
N ALA A 53 19.99 5.35 -22.70
CA ALA A 53 18.62 5.04 -22.28
C ALA A 53 17.82 6.30 -21.94
N ARG A 54 18.43 7.25 -21.22
CA ARG A 54 17.82 8.56 -20.90
C ARG A 54 17.50 9.36 -22.15
N SER A 55 18.45 9.45 -23.09
CA SER A 55 18.29 10.17 -24.35
C SER A 55 17.18 9.55 -25.20
N HIS A 56 17.18 8.22 -25.32
CA HIS A 56 16.20 7.46 -26.07
C HIS A 56 14.78 7.61 -25.49
N VAL A 57 14.59 7.41 -24.19
CA VAL A 57 13.30 7.62 -23.52
C VAL A 57 12.78 9.06 -23.74
N THR A 58 13.67 10.05 -23.63
CA THR A 58 13.30 11.45 -23.84
C THR A 58 12.87 11.71 -25.28
N ALA A 59 13.62 11.21 -26.25
CA ALA A 59 13.29 11.34 -27.67
C ALA A 59 11.94 10.67 -28.01
N GLU A 60 11.67 9.51 -27.42
CA GLU A 60 10.41 8.76 -27.64
C GLU A 60 9.19 9.52 -27.08
N ILE A 61 9.30 10.07 -25.86
CA ILE A 61 8.23 10.87 -25.23
C ILE A 61 7.91 12.11 -26.07
N ILE A 62 8.95 12.81 -26.56
CA ILE A 62 8.80 14.00 -27.41
C ILE A 62 8.13 13.61 -28.73
N ARG A 63 8.65 12.59 -29.42
CA ARG A 63 8.16 12.16 -30.74
C ARG A 63 6.69 11.77 -30.72
N ARG A 64 6.22 11.17 -29.63
CA ARG A 64 4.83 10.72 -29.47
C ARG A 64 3.90 11.80 -28.91
N ALA A 65 4.39 13.02 -28.68
CA ALA A 65 3.63 14.12 -28.10
C ALA A 65 2.84 13.72 -26.83
N SER A 66 3.37 12.78 -26.05
CA SER A 66 2.65 12.22 -24.90
C SER A 66 2.57 13.19 -23.72
N GLY A 67 3.30 14.31 -23.78
CA GLY A 67 3.32 15.36 -22.74
C GLY A 67 4.11 14.98 -21.49
N ASN A 68 4.04 13.72 -21.03
CA ASN A 68 4.85 13.21 -19.93
C ASN A 68 5.07 11.67 -20.01
N VAL A 69 5.90 11.15 -19.11
CA VAL A 69 6.26 9.72 -19.06
C VAL A 69 5.09 8.81 -18.67
N VAL A 70 4.18 9.27 -17.82
CA VAL A 70 3.03 8.46 -17.37
C VAL A 70 2.09 8.24 -18.55
N ALA A 71 1.75 9.32 -19.27
CA ALA A 71 0.95 9.27 -20.49
C ALA A 71 1.60 8.37 -21.56
N TYR A 72 2.92 8.43 -21.71
CA TYR A 72 3.67 7.54 -22.60
C TYR A 72 3.49 6.07 -22.20
N ILE A 73 3.64 5.73 -20.91
CA ILE A 73 3.55 4.36 -20.41
C ILE A 73 2.12 3.80 -20.51
N VAL A 74 1.10 4.62 -20.26
CA VAL A 74 -0.31 4.17 -20.22
C VAL A 74 -1.04 4.27 -21.56
N ALA A 75 -0.38 4.76 -22.62
CA ALA A 75 -1.00 4.99 -23.92
C ALA A 75 -1.63 3.69 -24.48
N PRO A 76 -2.89 3.70 -24.95
CA PRO A 76 -3.60 2.47 -25.33
C PRO A 76 -3.01 1.73 -26.55
N ASN A 77 -2.38 2.45 -27.48
CA ASN A 77 -1.85 1.86 -28.72
C ASN A 77 -0.37 1.45 -28.64
N TYR A 78 0.34 1.92 -27.61
CA TYR A 78 1.80 1.78 -27.53
C TYR A 78 2.39 1.76 -26.13
N GLY A 79 1.55 1.94 -25.11
CA GLY A 79 1.92 1.83 -23.72
C GLY A 79 2.08 0.37 -23.34
N PHE A 80 2.75 0.13 -22.22
CA PHE A 80 3.04 -1.22 -21.75
C PHE A 80 1.82 -1.98 -21.22
N ARG A 81 0.61 -1.45 -21.45
CA ARG A 81 -0.65 -1.95 -20.89
C ARG A 81 -1.48 -2.68 -21.94
N LYS A 82 -0.95 -3.80 -22.48
CA LYS A 82 -1.79 -4.82 -23.13
C LYS A 82 -2.19 -5.87 -22.08
N GLY A 83 -3.31 -5.63 -21.40
CA GLY A 83 -3.81 -6.50 -20.32
C GLY A 83 -3.25 -6.17 -18.93
N ARG A 84 -3.67 -6.94 -17.90
CA ARG A 84 -3.40 -6.63 -16.49
C ARG A 84 -1.94 -6.87 -16.02
N HIS A 85 -1.10 -7.56 -16.80
CA HIS A 85 0.15 -8.15 -16.25
C HIS A 85 1.39 -8.20 -17.16
N HIS A 86 1.38 -7.64 -18.37
CA HIS A 86 2.50 -7.84 -19.32
C HIS A 86 3.18 -6.52 -19.70
N CYS A 87 4.16 -6.12 -18.92
CA CYS A 87 5.17 -5.18 -19.40
C CYS A 87 6.21 -5.90 -20.25
N PRO A 88 6.76 -5.24 -21.28
CA PRO A 88 7.90 -5.78 -21.99
C PRO A 88 9.10 -5.97 -21.07
N HIS A 89 9.87 -7.03 -21.29
CA HIS A 89 11.18 -7.21 -20.68
C HIS A 89 12.15 -6.15 -21.22
N LEU A 90 12.18 -4.99 -20.56
CA LEU A 90 13.08 -3.90 -20.91
C LEU A 90 14.45 -4.09 -20.25
N PRO A 91 15.53 -3.58 -20.87
CA PRO A 91 16.81 -3.46 -20.19
C PRO A 91 16.69 -2.63 -18.90
N LEU A 92 17.45 -3.01 -17.87
CA LEU A 92 17.41 -2.35 -16.55
C LEU A 92 17.59 -0.83 -16.61
N GLN A 93 18.46 -0.33 -17.49
CA GLN A 93 18.69 1.11 -17.66
C GLN A 93 17.41 1.85 -18.05
N TYR A 94 16.59 1.25 -18.92
CA TYR A 94 15.30 1.82 -19.33
C TYR A 94 14.28 1.73 -18.21
N GLU A 95 14.23 0.59 -17.50
CA GLU A 95 13.36 0.43 -16.32
C GLU A 95 13.67 1.52 -15.27
N MET A 96 14.96 1.75 -14.95
CA MET A 96 15.40 2.78 -14.01
C MET A 96 14.97 4.19 -14.43
N ILE A 97 15.21 4.57 -15.69
CA ILE A 97 14.85 5.90 -16.20
C ILE A 97 13.33 6.10 -16.20
N LEU A 98 12.56 5.11 -16.67
CA LEU A 98 11.11 5.19 -16.71
C LEU A 98 10.52 5.24 -15.30
N PHE A 99 11.04 4.42 -14.39
CA PHE A 99 10.61 4.39 -13.00
C PHE A 99 10.88 5.72 -12.30
N ARG A 100 12.11 6.23 -12.38
CA ARG A 100 12.49 7.51 -11.77
C ARG A 100 11.63 8.65 -12.31
N LYS A 101 11.52 8.79 -13.63
CA LYS A 101 10.67 9.83 -14.24
C LYS A 101 9.21 9.71 -13.82
N ALA A 102 8.68 8.49 -13.68
CA ALA A 102 7.29 8.29 -13.29
C ALA A 102 7.05 8.59 -11.81
N LEU A 103 8.02 8.31 -10.94
CA LEU A 103 7.99 8.77 -9.55
C LEU A 103 8.07 10.28 -9.45
N GLU A 104 8.92 10.93 -10.24
CA GLU A 104 9.16 12.38 -10.24
C GLU A 104 8.05 13.18 -10.97
N SER A 105 7.23 12.55 -11.81
CA SER A 105 6.21 13.28 -12.58
C SER A 105 5.09 13.87 -11.72
N GLU A 106 4.59 15.04 -12.13
CA GLU A 106 3.42 15.66 -11.53
C GLU A 106 2.16 14.77 -11.67
N ASN A 107 1.20 14.97 -10.76
CA ASN A 107 -0.03 14.20 -10.72
C ASN A 107 -0.82 14.34 -12.05
N TYR A 108 -0.99 13.23 -12.77
CA TYR A 108 -1.74 13.20 -14.02
C TYR A 108 -3.23 12.96 -13.75
N SER A 109 -4.06 14.02 -13.78
CA SER A 109 -5.52 13.90 -13.67
C SER A 109 -6.18 13.93 -15.06
N HIS A 110 -6.38 12.77 -15.69
CA HIS A 110 -7.17 12.68 -16.93
C HIS A 110 -8.56 12.10 -16.67
N ARG A 111 -9.62 12.83 -17.05
CA ARG A 111 -11.05 12.50 -16.81
C ARG A 111 -11.49 11.11 -17.25
N ALA A 112 -10.82 10.50 -18.25
CA ALA A 112 -11.15 9.17 -18.75
C ALA A 112 -10.47 8.01 -17.97
N ILE A 113 -9.50 8.31 -17.10
CA ILE A 113 -8.79 7.31 -16.30
C ILE A 113 -9.11 7.61 -14.83
N LYS A 114 -10.24 7.09 -14.36
CA LYS A 114 -10.61 7.06 -12.93
C LYS A 114 -9.75 6.08 -12.12
N HIS A 115 -8.50 5.87 -12.50
CA HIS A 115 -7.49 5.23 -11.65
C HIS A 115 -6.66 6.36 -11.06
N SER A 116 -6.89 6.60 -9.78
CA SER A 116 -6.05 7.48 -8.98
C SER A 116 -4.59 7.12 -9.21
N ILE A 117 -3.77 8.16 -9.26
CA ILE A 117 -2.31 8.29 -9.09
C ILE A 117 -1.66 7.27 -8.12
N CYS A 118 -2.48 6.59 -7.33
CA CYS A 118 -2.19 5.52 -6.40
C CYS A 118 -1.88 4.14 -7.01
N THR A 119 -2.38 3.78 -8.21
CA THR A 119 -2.00 2.46 -8.76
C THR A 119 -0.58 2.54 -9.32
N PRO A 120 0.39 1.75 -8.83
CA PRO A 120 1.68 1.60 -9.48
C PRO A 120 1.43 1.25 -10.94
N LEU A 121 2.41 1.47 -11.80
CA LEU A 121 2.39 0.89 -13.13
C LEU A 121 2.35 -0.65 -12.95
N VAL A 122 1.14 -1.21 -12.79
CA VAL A 122 0.93 -2.54 -12.19
C VAL A 122 1.60 -3.57 -13.08
N GLY A 123 2.53 -4.33 -12.50
CA GLY A 123 3.30 -5.36 -13.20
C GLY A 123 4.38 -4.82 -14.14
N CYS A 124 4.62 -3.50 -14.16
CA CYS A 124 5.40 -2.88 -15.20
C CYS A 124 6.88 -2.64 -14.92
N LEU A 125 7.23 -2.47 -13.66
CA LEU A 125 8.60 -2.24 -13.25
C LEU A 125 8.81 -3.14 -12.04
N ARG A 126 9.85 -3.96 -12.08
CA ARG A 126 10.24 -4.81 -10.96
C ARG A 126 10.71 -3.91 -9.82
N ILE A 127 9.76 -3.37 -9.03
CA ILE A 127 9.95 -2.22 -8.14
C ILE A 127 11.19 -2.43 -7.28
N LYS A 128 11.22 -3.54 -6.53
CA LYS A 128 12.35 -3.91 -5.68
C LYS A 128 13.69 -3.90 -6.41
N SER A 129 13.79 -4.54 -7.59
CA SER A 129 15.07 -4.65 -8.29
C SER A 129 15.52 -3.33 -8.90
N VAL A 130 14.60 -2.54 -9.44
CA VAL A 130 14.91 -1.20 -9.99
C VAL A 130 15.32 -0.27 -8.85
N LEU A 131 14.56 -0.28 -7.76
CA LEU A 131 14.81 0.53 -6.58
C LEU A 131 16.16 0.20 -5.93
N ALA A 132 16.56 -1.07 -5.87
CA ALA A 132 17.88 -1.47 -5.36
C ALA A 132 19.07 -0.88 -6.15
N HIS A 133 18.84 -0.44 -7.39
CA HIS A 133 19.84 0.28 -8.18
C HIS A 133 19.69 1.80 -8.04
N LEU A 134 18.45 2.32 -8.07
CA LEU A 134 18.19 3.75 -7.93
C LEU A 134 18.62 4.31 -6.57
N LEU A 135 18.44 3.56 -5.48
CA LEU A 135 18.86 4.00 -4.16
C LEU A 135 20.39 4.17 -4.04
N LYS A 136 21.18 3.50 -4.89
CA LYS A 136 22.65 3.72 -4.94
C LYS A 136 23.02 5.08 -5.53
N ASP A 137 22.12 5.71 -6.28
CA ASP A 137 22.30 7.06 -6.81
C ASP A 137 21.92 8.08 -5.73
N PRO A 138 22.87 8.90 -5.24
CA PRO A 138 22.58 9.91 -4.23
C PRO A 138 21.63 11.01 -4.72
N THR A 139 21.49 11.19 -6.04
CA THR A 139 20.59 12.18 -6.63
C THR A 139 19.14 11.72 -6.69
N PHE A 140 18.88 10.43 -6.49
CA PHE A 140 17.52 9.91 -6.46
C PHE A 140 16.91 10.17 -5.08
N ASP A 141 15.81 10.90 -5.05
CA ASP A 141 15.01 11.15 -3.85
C ASP A 141 13.84 10.16 -3.81
N PRO A 142 13.85 9.15 -2.92
CA PRO A 142 12.76 8.18 -2.84
C PRO A 142 11.48 8.81 -2.23
N SER A 143 11.61 9.90 -1.47
CA SER A 143 10.48 10.64 -0.86
C SER A 143 9.74 11.58 -1.82
N CYS A 144 10.18 11.65 -3.09
CA CYS A 144 9.60 12.57 -4.06
C CYS A 144 8.09 12.36 -4.27
N ASN A 145 7.38 13.46 -4.60
CA ASN A 145 5.93 13.48 -4.77
C ASN A 145 5.17 12.87 -3.58
N SER A 146 5.54 13.30 -2.37
CA SER A 146 4.93 12.85 -1.11
C SER A 146 5.04 11.34 -0.91
N SER A 147 6.26 10.81 -1.03
CA SER A 147 6.56 9.40 -0.79
C SER A 147 5.69 8.45 -1.61
N ARG A 148 5.48 8.80 -2.89
CA ARG A 148 4.63 8.04 -3.82
C ARG A 148 5.05 6.57 -3.91
N ILE A 149 6.34 6.29 -3.74
CA ILE A 149 6.88 4.93 -3.78
C ILE A 149 6.30 4.03 -2.68
N LEU A 150 6.00 4.57 -1.48
CA LEU A 150 5.39 3.79 -0.40
C LEU A 150 4.00 3.29 -0.82
N MET A 151 3.21 4.16 -1.45
CA MET A 151 1.88 3.83 -1.96
C MET A 151 2.01 2.76 -3.06
N TRP A 152 2.87 2.97 -4.04
CA TRP A 152 3.11 2.00 -5.11
C TRP A 152 3.53 0.63 -4.59
N THR A 153 4.41 0.60 -3.58
CA THR A 153 4.86 -0.62 -2.92
C THR A 153 3.69 -1.36 -2.26
N PHE A 154 2.81 -0.64 -1.56
CA PHE A 154 1.62 -1.22 -0.94
C PHE A 154 0.67 -1.85 -1.98
N TYR A 155 0.37 -1.13 -3.06
CA TYR A 155 -0.52 -1.65 -4.10
C TYR A 155 0.08 -2.82 -4.87
N GLU A 156 1.39 -2.83 -5.14
CA GLU A 156 2.08 -4.02 -5.67
C GLU A 156 1.92 -5.20 -4.70
N GLY A 157 2.04 -4.96 -3.40
CA GLY A 157 1.81 -5.96 -2.36
C GLY A 157 0.42 -6.58 -2.43
N LYS A 158 -0.61 -5.74 -2.58
CA LYS A 158 -2.00 -6.16 -2.69
C LYS A 158 -2.27 -7.00 -3.94
N GLU A 159 -1.70 -6.61 -5.09
CA GLU A 159 -1.95 -7.28 -6.38
C GLU A 159 -1.07 -8.52 -6.59
N VAL A 160 0.14 -8.54 -6.04
CA VAL A 160 1.14 -9.60 -6.28
C VAL A 160 1.45 -10.39 -5.01
N SER A 161 2.02 -9.74 -3.99
CA SER A 161 2.38 -10.38 -2.72
C SER A 161 2.83 -9.36 -1.67
N MET A 162 2.20 -9.37 -0.48
CA MET A 162 2.60 -8.51 0.64
C MET A 162 4.02 -8.80 1.14
N GLN A 163 4.56 -10.01 0.92
CA GLN A 163 5.97 -10.31 1.22
C GLN A 163 6.92 -9.48 0.36
N ARG A 164 6.59 -9.27 -0.92
CA ARG A 164 7.40 -8.41 -1.80
C ARG A 164 7.31 -6.95 -1.38
N ALA A 165 6.12 -6.49 -1.00
CA ALA A 165 5.96 -5.16 -0.45
C ALA A 165 6.79 -4.96 0.82
N PHE A 166 6.79 -5.93 1.74
CA PHE A 166 7.61 -5.90 2.95
C PHE A 166 9.11 -5.79 2.63
N GLU A 167 9.62 -6.59 1.69
CA GLU A 167 11.02 -6.50 1.27
C GLU A 167 11.38 -5.15 0.65
N THR A 168 10.46 -4.55 -0.11
CA THR A 168 10.65 -3.21 -0.69
C THR A 168 10.58 -2.12 0.38
N PHE A 169 9.65 -2.19 1.33
CA PHE A 169 9.62 -1.28 2.48
C PHE A 169 10.89 -1.37 3.30
N LYS A 170 11.40 -2.59 3.55
CA LYS A 170 12.65 -2.79 4.26
C LYS A 170 13.81 -2.10 3.54
N LEU A 171 13.89 -2.27 2.22
CA LEU A 171 14.90 -1.60 1.41
C LEU A 171 14.82 -0.06 1.48
N LEU A 172 13.61 0.51 1.44
CA LEU A 172 13.39 1.96 1.57
C LEU A 172 13.78 2.49 2.95
N PHE A 173 13.39 1.80 4.02
CA PHE A 173 13.68 2.24 5.39
C PHE A 173 15.13 1.99 5.80
N GLU A 174 15.81 1.01 5.22
CA GLU A 174 17.27 0.82 5.37
C GLU A 174 18.07 1.93 4.69
N ASP A 175 17.58 2.49 3.58
CA ASP A 175 18.19 3.64 2.91
C ASP A 175 18.07 4.94 3.74
N GLY A 176 16.97 5.09 4.48
CA GLY A 176 16.79 6.14 5.48
C GLY A 176 16.43 7.53 4.93
N ARG A 177 16.39 7.72 3.60
CA ARG A 177 15.91 8.97 2.98
C ARG A 177 14.39 9.05 2.80
N GLU A 178 13.70 7.94 3.01
CA GLU A 178 12.25 7.86 2.83
C GLU A 178 11.49 8.54 3.99
N ASP A 179 10.41 9.24 3.67
CA ASP A 179 9.53 9.86 4.65
C ASP A 179 8.21 9.07 4.79
N PRO A 180 8.03 8.24 5.84
CA PRO A 180 6.78 7.51 6.07
C PRO A 180 5.61 8.40 6.52
N THR A 181 5.85 9.68 6.82
CA THR A 181 4.84 10.60 7.34
C THR A 181 4.12 11.41 6.25
N ALA A 182 4.61 11.33 5.02
CA ALA A 182 4.03 12.01 3.87
C ALA A 182 2.54 11.71 3.68
N ASN A 183 1.81 12.69 3.11
CA ASN A 183 0.35 12.66 2.92
C ASN A 183 -0.42 12.31 4.21
N ASN A 184 -0.04 12.90 5.35
CA ASN A 184 -0.67 12.65 6.65
C ASN A 184 -0.66 11.17 7.05
N ASN A 185 0.48 10.52 6.92
CA ASN A 185 0.70 9.10 7.25
C ASN A 185 -0.15 8.14 6.40
N GLU A 186 -0.56 8.52 5.18
CA GLU A 186 -1.47 7.73 4.35
C GLU A 186 -0.95 6.31 4.11
N ALA A 187 0.33 6.17 3.72
CA ALA A 187 0.94 4.87 3.49
C ALA A 187 0.89 3.99 4.75
N PHE A 188 1.19 4.55 5.92
CA PHE A 188 1.10 3.86 7.19
C PHE A 188 -0.34 3.40 7.50
N ILE A 189 -1.33 4.30 7.36
CA ILE A 189 -2.74 3.96 7.59
C ILE A 189 -3.20 2.86 6.64
N MET A 190 -2.78 2.88 5.37
CA MET A 190 -3.07 1.83 4.42
C MET A 190 -2.50 0.47 4.86
N THR A 191 -1.27 0.42 5.39
CA THR A 191 -0.72 -0.84 5.91
C THR A 191 -1.55 -1.41 7.07
N CYS A 192 -2.17 -0.54 7.89
CA CYS A 192 -3.06 -0.96 8.98
C CYS A 192 -4.39 -1.57 8.50
N THR A 193 -4.71 -1.46 7.21
CA THR A 193 -5.91 -2.09 6.63
C THR A 193 -5.80 -3.60 6.47
N TYR A 194 -4.59 -4.16 6.61
CA TYR A 194 -4.34 -5.60 6.59
C TYR A 194 -3.73 -6.05 7.90
N ASP A 195 -3.92 -7.32 8.26
CA ASP A 195 -3.39 -7.88 9.52
C ASP A 195 -1.91 -8.30 9.41
N HIS A 196 -1.07 -7.44 8.82
CA HIS A 196 0.36 -7.66 8.61
C HIS A 196 1.21 -6.87 9.61
N GLU A 197 1.32 -7.40 10.83
CA GLU A 197 2.05 -6.81 11.95
C GLU A 197 3.52 -6.46 11.62
N GLU A 198 4.20 -7.27 10.81
CA GLU A 198 5.60 -7.06 10.43
C GLU A 198 5.82 -5.75 9.66
N ILE A 199 4.90 -5.39 8.76
CA ILE A 199 4.97 -4.15 7.98
C ILE A 199 4.68 -2.95 8.90
N VAL A 200 3.66 -3.05 9.74
CA VAL A 200 3.32 -1.98 10.70
C VAL A 200 4.48 -1.73 11.67
N SER A 201 5.07 -2.80 12.21
CA SER A 201 6.23 -2.71 13.10
C SER A 201 7.44 -2.08 12.43
N LEU A 202 7.61 -2.27 11.11
CA LEU A 202 8.69 -1.63 10.35
C LEU A 202 8.49 -0.12 10.24
N PHE A 203 7.25 0.34 9.99
CA PHE A 203 6.90 1.76 9.98
C PHE A 203 7.09 2.42 11.36
N LEU A 204 6.63 1.76 12.43
CA LEU A 204 6.73 2.26 13.81
C LEU A 204 8.18 2.43 14.32
N LYS A 205 9.17 1.82 13.65
CA LYS A 205 10.58 2.07 13.97
C LYS A 205 11.02 3.49 13.60
N ASN A 206 10.30 4.17 12.71
CA ASN A 206 10.61 5.55 12.35
C ASN A 206 10.09 6.49 13.44
N LYS A 207 11.01 7.20 14.10
CA LYS A 207 10.70 8.10 15.23
C LYS A 207 9.83 9.30 14.86
N SER A 208 9.77 9.68 13.59
CA SER A 208 8.96 10.79 13.11
C SER A 208 7.49 10.39 12.91
N LEU A 209 7.20 9.09 12.83
CA LEU A 209 5.85 8.59 12.63
C LEU A 209 5.09 8.59 13.96
N ASP A 210 4.02 9.39 14.02
CA ASP A 210 3.05 9.35 15.10
C ASP A 210 1.85 8.44 14.70
N PRO A 211 1.73 7.23 15.28
CA PRO A 211 0.62 6.32 14.98
C PRO A 211 -0.73 6.77 15.54
N SER A 212 -0.75 7.76 16.45
CA SER A 212 -1.96 8.34 17.02
C SER A 212 -2.54 9.50 16.19
N ALA A 213 -1.84 9.89 15.11
CA ALA A 213 -2.26 10.96 14.21
C ALA A 213 -3.68 10.74 13.64
N ASN A 214 -4.32 11.84 13.24
CA ASN A 214 -5.70 11.86 12.73
C ASN A 214 -6.71 11.24 13.71
N SER A 215 -6.54 11.51 15.00
CA SER A 215 -7.39 10.98 16.07
C SER A 215 -7.42 9.44 16.06
N ASN A 216 -6.24 8.83 16.13
CA ASN A 216 -6.03 7.38 16.14
C ASN A 216 -6.64 6.66 14.92
N GLU A 217 -6.53 7.25 13.72
CA GLU A 217 -7.12 6.70 12.50
C GLU A 217 -6.58 5.31 12.16
N ALA A 218 -5.29 5.07 12.40
CA ALA A 218 -4.67 3.76 12.22
C ALA A 218 -5.32 2.69 13.12
N LEU A 219 -5.51 2.99 14.41
CA LEU A 219 -6.13 2.09 15.38
C LEU A 219 -7.60 1.83 15.03
N LYS A 220 -8.38 2.89 14.76
CA LYS A 220 -9.80 2.76 14.33
C LYS A 220 -9.93 1.92 13.06
N THR A 221 -9.05 2.13 12.09
CA THR A 221 -9.05 1.37 10.82
C THR A 221 -8.73 -0.10 11.04
N ALA A 222 -7.69 -0.41 11.81
CA ALA A 222 -7.34 -1.79 12.16
C ALA A 222 -8.49 -2.51 12.89
N CYS A 223 -9.14 -1.83 13.84
CA CYS A 223 -10.29 -2.36 14.56
C CYS A 223 -11.51 -2.61 13.66
N ARG A 224 -11.86 -1.63 12.81
CA ARG A 224 -13.00 -1.72 11.89
C ARG A 224 -12.83 -2.82 10.84
N LEU A 225 -11.61 -3.05 10.38
CA LEU A 225 -11.31 -4.14 9.43
C LEU A 225 -11.05 -5.47 10.13
N GLY A 226 -10.90 -5.44 11.45
CA GLY A 226 -10.79 -6.63 12.28
C GLY A 226 -9.41 -7.29 12.18
N ASN A 227 -8.37 -6.48 12.26
CA ASN A 227 -6.96 -6.84 12.22
C ASN A 227 -6.37 -6.89 13.64
N PRO A 228 -6.52 -8.01 14.38
CA PRO A 228 -6.15 -8.08 15.79
C PRO A 228 -4.65 -7.99 16.05
N ASN A 229 -3.79 -8.48 15.14
CA ASN A 229 -2.35 -8.44 15.33
C ASN A 229 -1.84 -7.00 15.17
N VAL A 230 -2.32 -6.28 14.15
CA VAL A 230 -2.04 -4.85 14.00
C VAL A 230 -2.63 -4.03 15.14
N THR A 231 -3.86 -4.32 15.57
CA THR A 231 -4.47 -3.62 16.73
C THR A 231 -3.61 -3.75 17.97
N ARG A 232 -3.12 -4.96 18.27
CA ARG A 232 -2.21 -5.18 19.41
C ARG A 232 -0.88 -4.45 19.24
N CYS A 233 -0.31 -4.48 18.04
CA CYS A 233 0.93 -3.76 17.72
C CYS A 233 0.77 -2.26 17.99
N LEU A 234 -0.31 -1.65 17.52
CA LEU A 234 -0.61 -0.24 17.75
C LEU A 234 -0.85 0.09 19.22
N LEU A 235 -1.63 -0.72 19.96
CA LEU A 235 -1.88 -0.49 21.39
C LEU A 235 -0.62 -0.59 22.25
N ASN A 236 0.38 -1.36 21.80
CA ASN A 236 1.68 -1.46 22.47
C ASN A 236 2.59 -0.27 22.18
N ASP A 237 2.27 0.57 21.20
CA ASP A 237 3.04 1.78 20.92
C ASP A 237 2.75 2.85 21.99
N PRO A 238 3.78 3.45 22.61
CA PRO A 238 3.61 4.40 23.71
C PRO A 238 2.91 5.70 23.30
N LEU A 239 2.89 6.05 22.02
CA LEU A 239 2.18 7.25 21.53
C LEU A 239 0.68 7.00 21.37
N VAL A 240 0.23 5.74 21.32
CA VAL A 240 -1.17 5.40 21.18
C VAL A 240 -1.85 5.41 22.55
N ASP A 241 -2.65 6.45 22.78
CA ASP A 241 -3.58 6.52 23.89
C ASP A 241 -5.01 6.17 23.45
N PRO A 242 -5.50 4.95 23.74
CA PRO A 242 -6.84 4.52 23.33
C PRO A 242 -7.96 5.23 24.11
N THR A 243 -7.66 5.95 25.20
CA THR A 243 -8.69 6.71 25.96
C THR A 243 -9.21 7.91 25.17
N THR A 244 -8.46 8.37 24.16
CA THR A 244 -8.88 9.42 23.22
C THR A 244 -9.93 8.94 22.21
N VAL A 245 -10.15 7.62 22.10
CA VAL A 245 -11.18 6.97 21.27
C VAL A 245 -12.02 6.03 22.13
N PRO A 246 -12.75 6.55 23.13
CA PRO A 246 -13.40 5.72 24.15
C PRO A 246 -14.52 4.84 23.58
N ASP A 247 -15.06 5.19 22.41
CA ASP A 247 -16.06 4.43 21.67
C ASP A 247 -15.46 3.31 20.80
N ILE A 248 -14.16 3.01 20.86
CA ILE A 248 -13.50 2.05 19.94
C ILE A 248 -14.15 0.66 19.92
N ILE A 249 -14.60 0.14 21.06
CA ILE A 249 -15.32 -1.14 21.14
C ILE A 249 -16.70 -1.00 20.48
N LEU A 250 -17.42 0.08 20.77
CA LEU A 250 -18.75 0.35 20.23
C LEU A 250 -18.71 0.51 18.70
N SER A 251 -17.79 1.33 18.19
CA SER A 251 -17.60 1.55 16.75
C SER A 251 -17.18 0.28 16.03
N THR A 252 -16.33 -0.56 16.64
CA THR A 252 -15.98 -1.89 16.12
C THR A 252 -17.22 -2.79 15.99
N LEU A 253 -18.14 -2.75 16.95
CA LEU A 253 -19.36 -3.56 16.90
C LEU A 253 -20.38 -3.04 15.88
N GLN A 254 -20.49 -1.73 15.73
CA GLN A 254 -21.46 -1.08 14.82
C GLN A 254 -21.01 -1.08 13.35
N PHE A 255 -19.75 -0.74 13.10
CA PHE A 255 -19.23 -0.48 11.75
C PHE A 255 -18.14 -1.45 11.31
N GLY A 256 -17.67 -2.33 12.22
CA GLY A 256 -16.64 -3.30 11.91
C GLY A 256 -17.12 -4.38 10.94
N ILE A 257 -16.29 -4.71 9.96
CA ILE A 257 -16.50 -5.83 9.04
C ILE A 257 -16.49 -7.14 9.82
N ASN A 258 -15.60 -7.25 10.81
CA ASN A 258 -15.55 -8.37 11.74
C ASN A 258 -15.14 -7.89 13.15
N ARG A 259 -15.33 -8.75 14.16
CA ARG A 259 -15.21 -8.40 15.59
C ARG A 259 -13.98 -9.04 16.25
N ARG A 260 -12.97 -9.43 15.46
CA ARG A 260 -11.78 -10.15 15.94
C ARG A 260 -10.88 -9.29 16.83
N CYS A 261 -11.02 -7.97 16.79
CA CYS A 261 -10.30 -7.06 17.66
C CYS A 261 -10.88 -6.95 19.08
N ILE A 262 -12.14 -7.35 19.32
CA ILE A 262 -12.78 -7.23 20.65
C ILE A 262 -11.96 -7.91 21.76
N PRO A 263 -11.45 -9.15 21.62
CA PRO A 263 -10.58 -9.75 22.62
C PRO A 263 -9.27 -8.99 22.87
N VAL A 264 -8.73 -8.30 21.87
CA VAL A 264 -7.50 -7.50 22.00
C VAL A 264 -7.80 -6.21 22.74
N LEU A 265 -8.89 -5.52 22.37
CA LEU A 265 -9.32 -4.29 23.02
C LEU A 265 -9.66 -4.51 24.50
N LEU A 266 -10.38 -5.57 24.84
CA LEU A 266 -10.76 -5.88 26.23
C LEU A 266 -9.56 -6.21 27.13
N LYS A 267 -8.46 -6.71 26.56
CA LYS A 267 -7.23 -7.00 27.32
C LYS A 267 -6.46 -5.74 27.69
N ASP A 268 -6.67 -4.64 26.98
CA ASP A 268 -6.03 -3.37 27.32
C ASP A 268 -6.79 -2.73 28.50
N PRO A 269 -6.14 -2.57 29.68
CA PRO A 269 -6.82 -2.04 30.86
C PRO A 269 -7.23 -0.57 30.71
N ARG A 270 -6.64 0.17 29.75
CA ARG A 270 -6.97 1.57 29.49
C ARG A 270 -8.31 1.74 28.77
N ILE A 271 -8.80 0.67 28.11
CA ILE A 271 -10.06 0.71 27.37
C ILE A 271 -11.21 0.35 28.31
N ASP A 272 -12.19 1.23 28.42
CA ASP A 272 -13.41 1.01 29.22
C ASP A 272 -14.51 0.33 28.39
N PRO A 273 -14.83 -0.96 28.64
CA PRO A 273 -15.91 -1.65 27.94
C PRO A 273 -17.31 -1.22 28.41
N GLY A 274 -17.42 -0.51 29.55
CA GLY A 274 -18.64 0.06 30.09
C GLY A 274 -19.02 1.41 29.49
N PHE A 275 -18.23 1.93 28.54
CA PHE A 275 -18.45 3.23 27.93
C PHE A 275 -19.90 3.44 27.43
N MET A 276 -20.41 4.66 27.63
CA MET A 276 -21.75 5.10 27.24
C MET A 276 -22.86 4.19 27.81
N ASN A 277 -22.80 3.93 29.12
CA ASN A 277 -23.73 3.07 29.85
C ASN A 277 -23.83 1.66 29.24
N ASN A 278 -22.68 0.99 29.08
CA ASN A 278 -22.57 -0.35 28.50
C ASN A 278 -23.18 -0.48 27.10
N ALA A 279 -23.10 0.58 26.29
CA ALA A 279 -23.69 0.62 24.94
C ALA A 279 -23.16 -0.51 24.03
N ALA A 280 -21.90 -0.91 24.19
CA ALA A 280 -21.31 -2.02 23.46
C ALA A 280 -22.08 -3.33 23.68
N LEU A 281 -22.44 -3.65 24.94
CA LEU A 281 -23.25 -4.83 25.25
C LEU A 281 -24.66 -4.70 24.67
N ALA A 282 -25.26 -3.51 24.73
CA ALA A 282 -26.58 -3.28 24.14
C ALA A 282 -26.60 -3.44 22.60
N VAL A 283 -25.54 -3.04 21.90
CA VAL A 283 -25.36 -3.25 20.45
C VAL A 283 -25.12 -4.73 20.14
N ALA A 284 -24.29 -5.42 20.94
CA ALA A 284 -24.08 -6.85 20.78
C ALA A 284 -25.40 -7.62 20.95
N ALA A 285 -26.23 -7.23 21.93
CA ALA A 285 -27.58 -7.77 22.11
C ALA A 285 -28.54 -7.41 20.97
N PHE A 286 -28.49 -6.17 20.44
CA PHE A 286 -29.35 -5.73 19.34
C PHE A 286 -29.14 -6.55 18.05
N HIS A 287 -27.88 -6.89 17.74
CA HIS A 287 -27.51 -7.64 16.54
C HIS A 287 -27.30 -9.16 16.77
N ASP A 288 -27.53 -9.64 17.99
CA ASP A 288 -27.29 -11.04 18.39
C ASP A 288 -25.83 -11.51 18.21
N TYR A 289 -24.87 -10.63 18.48
CA TYR A 289 -23.43 -10.94 18.41
C TYR A 289 -22.97 -11.74 19.63
N LEU A 290 -23.37 -13.02 19.71
CA LEU A 290 -23.09 -13.90 20.84
C LEU A 290 -21.61 -13.92 21.27
N PRO A 291 -20.60 -14.08 20.38
CA PRO A 291 -19.21 -14.10 20.82
C PRO A 291 -18.75 -12.79 21.48
N ALA A 292 -19.19 -11.65 20.94
CA ALA A 292 -18.86 -10.35 21.50
C ALA A 292 -19.59 -10.12 22.84
N ALA A 293 -20.88 -10.44 22.92
CA ALA A 293 -21.65 -10.34 24.16
C ALA A 293 -21.07 -11.24 25.27
N THR A 294 -20.60 -12.45 24.92
CA THR A 294 -19.96 -13.37 25.86
C THR A 294 -18.67 -12.76 26.43
N LEU A 295 -17.82 -12.20 25.57
CA LEU A 295 -16.58 -11.55 25.99
C LEU A 295 -16.83 -10.31 26.85
N LEU A 296 -17.80 -9.47 26.46
CA LEU A 296 -18.18 -8.28 27.21
C LEU A 296 -18.72 -8.64 28.59
N LEU A 297 -19.64 -9.60 28.67
CA LEU A 297 -20.27 -10.00 29.94
C LEU A 297 -19.29 -10.67 30.91
N ALA A 298 -18.26 -11.33 30.37
CA ALA A 298 -17.17 -11.90 31.16
C ALA A 298 -16.23 -10.83 31.74
N ASP A 299 -16.21 -9.62 31.19
CA ASP A 299 -15.46 -8.51 31.76
C ASP A 299 -16.18 -7.96 33.00
N PRO A 300 -15.55 -7.94 34.18
CA PRO A 300 -16.19 -7.47 35.40
C PRO A 300 -16.59 -5.99 35.33
N ARG A 301 -15.95 -5.19 34.46
CA ARG A 301 -16.25 -3.77 34.28
C ARG A 301 -17.57 -3.53 33.53
N VAL A 302 -18.12 -4.54 32.86
CA VAL A 302 -19.38 -4.43 32.11
C VAL A 302 -20.57 -4.79 32.99
N ASP A 303 -21.46 -3.85 33.26
CA ASP A 303 -22.71 -4.11 33.99
C ASP A 303 -23.87 -4.39 33.02
N PRO A 304 -24.42 -5.61 32.99
CA PRO A 304 -25.55 -5.93 32.10
C PRO A 304 -26.87 -5.27 32.49
N MET A 305 -26.99 -4.73 33.71
CA MET A 305 -28.19 -4.04 34.19
C MET A 305 -28.14 -2.51 33.99
N ASP A 306 -27.02 -2.00 33.48
CA ASP A 306 -26.88 -0.57 33.20
C ASP A 306 -27.87 -0.09 32.12
N ASN A 307 -28.17 1.20 32.14
CA ASN A 307 -29.18 1.84 31.30
C ASN A 307 -30.55 1.10 31.38
N LYS A 308 -30.96 0.72 32.61
CA LYS A 308 -32.21 0.00 32.88
C LYS A 308 -32.27 -1.36 32.17
N GLY A 309 -31.15 -2.08 32.09
CA GLY A 309 -31.07 -3.39 31.44
C GLY A 309 -31.30 -3.34 29.92
N ARG A 310 -30.87 -2.27 29.25
CA ARG A 310 -31.12 -2.06 27.81
C ARG A 310 -30.69 -3.24 26.93
N ALA A 311 -29.57 -3.90 27.26
CA ALA A 311 -29.12 -5.07 26.53
C ALA A 311 -30.14 -6.22 26.58
N LEU A 312 -30.70 -6.48 27.77
CA LEU A 312 -31.76 -7.48 27.96
C LEU A 312 -33.02 -7.08 27.20
N ILE A 313 -33.49 -5.83 27.35
CA ILE A 313 -34.67 -5.31 26.65
C ILE A 313 -34.53 -5.45 25.13
N ASN A 314 -33.40 -5.01 24.56
CA ASN A 314 -33.11 -5.14 23.12
C ASN A 314 -33.18 -6.61 22.66
N SER A 315 -32.61 -7.52 23.45
CA SER A 315 -32.58 -8.95 23.09
C SER A 315 -33.99 -9.56 23.05
N VAL A 316 -34.87 -9.16 23.96
CA VAL A 316 -36.27 -9.63 24.01
C VAL A 316 -37.09 -9.01 22.88
N LEU A 317 -37.08 -7.67 22.76
CA LEU A 317 -37.89 -6.94 21.79
C LEU A 317 -37.60 -7.35 20.33
N LEU A 318 -36.35 -7.73 20.04
CA LEU A 318 -35.90 -8.09 18.69
C LEU A 318 -35.76 -9.61 18.49
N GLY A 319 -36.12 -10.42 19.47
CA GLY A 319 -36.02 -11.88 19.40
C GLY A 319 -34.60 -12.42 19.24
N ARG A 320 -33.60 -11.75 19.83
CA ARG A 320 -32.18 -12.17 19.78
C ARG A 320 -31.90 -13.24 20.83
N LEU A 321 -32.34 -14.46 20.51
CA LEU A 321 -32.40 -15.57 21.47
C LEU A 321 -31.03 -15.99 22.01
N ASN A 322 -29.95 -15.87 21.22
CA ASN A 322 -28.63 -16.31 21.67
C ASN A 322 -28.10 -15.39 22.77
N VAL A 323 -28.09 -14.08 22.53
CA VAL A 323 -27.66 -13.11 23.54
C VAL A 323 -28.66 -13.02 24.69
N PHE A 324 -29.97 -13.17 24.43
CA PHE A 324 -30.97 -13.25 25.51
C PHE A 324 -30.65 -14.41 26.47
N ARG A 325 -30.41 -15.63 25.96
CA ARG A 325 -30.08 -16.79 26.79
C ARG A 325 -28.80 -16.59 27.59
N LEU A 326 -27.79 -15.95 26.98
CA LEU A 326 -26.55 -15.59 27.65
C LEU A 326 -26.81 -14.62 28.82
N LEU A 327 -27.55 -13.54 28.57
CA LEU A 327 -27.88 -12.55 29.61
C LEU A 327 -28.76 -13.17 30.70
N TYR A 328 -29.75 -13.99 30.34
CA TYR A 328 -30.65 -14.65 31.26
C TYR A 328 -29.93 -15.64 32.20
N ALA A 329 -28.92 -16.33 31.68
CA ALA A 329 -28.10 -17.24 32.48
C ALA A 329 -27.08 -16.51 33.38
N SER A 330 -26.90 -15.20 33.20
CA SER A 330 -25.91 -14.44 33.96
C SER A 330 -26.41 -14.15 35.38
N PRO A 331 -25.62 -14.47 36.43
CA PRO A 331 -25.99 -14.13 37.80
C PRO A 331 -25.97 -12.60 38.06
N ARG A 332 -25.39 -11.82 37.13
CA ARG A 332 -25.32 -10.35 37.21
C ARG A 332 -26.59 -9.68 36.68
N VAL A 333 -27.52 -10.43 36.11
CA VAL A 333 -28.80 -9.91 35.60
C VAL A 333 -29.88 -10.17 36.64
N ASP A 334 -30.42 -9.08 37.20
CA ASP A 334 -31.54 -9.14 38.13
C ASP A 334 -32.86 -8.92 37.40
N PHE A 335 -33.82 -9.80 37.67
CA PHE A 335 -35.18 -9.74 37.13
C PHE A 335 -36.17 -9.10 38.10
N GLY A 336 -35.71 -8.57 39.24
CA GLY A 336 -36.55 -7.92 40.25
C GLY A 336 -37.46 -8.90 40.98
N ARG A 337 -36.93 -10.05 41.38
CA ARG A 337 -37.66 -11.06 42.17
C ARG A 337 -37.99 -10.60 43.58
#